data_AF-A0A934I7E8-F1
#
_entry.id   AF-A0A934I7E8-F1
#
_cell.length_a   1.000
_cell.length_b   1.000
_cell.length_c   1.000
_cell.angle_alpha   90.00
_cell.angle_beta   90.00
_cell.angle_gamma   90.00
#
_symmetry.space_group_name_H-M   'P 1'
#
loop_
_entity.id
_entity.type
_entity.pdbx_description
1 polymer ?
#
loop_
_entity_poly.entity_id
_entity_poly.type
_entity_poly.pdbx_seq_one_letter_code
_entity_poly.pdbx_strand_id
1 'polypeptide(L)' 'MRRDTITVIVAALVAFATNVVLDVATDLPMLGRWGIAVAVALVVVTVGRKMWERDGK' A
#
# COMPACT_ATOMS: atom_id res chain seq x y z
N MET A 1 -1.43 15.85 -13.37
CA MET A 1 -0.63 15.11 -12.36
C MET A 1 0.03 13.91 -13.02
N ARG A 2 1.33 13.67 -12.79
CA ARG A 2 2.02 12.48 -13.31
C ARG A 2 1.44 11.22 -12.65
N ARG A 3 1.29 10.12 -13.40
CA ARG A 3 0.78 8.81 -12.90
C ARG A 3 1.56 8.32 -11.67
N ASP A 4 2.85 8.66 -11.61
CA ASP A 4 3.72 8.32 -10.48
C ASP A 4 3.26 9.00 -9.19
N THR A 5 2.80 10.25 -9.26
CA THR A 5 2.27 10.99 -8.10
C THR A 5 1.05 10.30 -7.52
N ILE A 6 0.10 9.87 -8.37
CA ILE A 6 -1.09 9.15 -7.94
C ILE A 6 -0.70 7.80 -7.32
N THR A 7 0.23 7.09 -7.94
CA THR A 7 0.73 5.80 -7.43
C THR A 7 1.33 5.95 -6.02
N VAL A 8 2.14 6.97 -5.80
CA VAL A 8 2.76 7.25 -4.50
C VAL A 8 1.71 7.61 -3.45
N ILE A 9 0.72 8.44 -3.81
CA ILE A 9 -0.37 8.81 -2.90
C ILE A 9 -1.17 7.57 -2.48
N VAL A 10 -1.56 6.72 -3.44
CA VAL A 10 -2.27 5.48 -3.15
C VAL A 10 -1.45 4.55 -2.26
N ALA A 11 -0.15 4.39 -2.54
CA ALA A 11 0.74 3.59 -1.71
C ALA A 11 0.80 4.09 -0.27
N ALA A 12 0.93 5.41 -0.07
CA ALA A 12 0.99 6.01 1.26
C ALA A 12 -0.33 5.82 2.02
N LEU A 13 -1.48 6.00 1.35
CA LEU A 13 -2.80 5.78 1.95
C LEU A 13 -3.00 4.32 2.38
N VAL A 14 -2.62 3.37 1.52
CA VAL A 14 -2.71 1.93 1.83
C VAL A 14 -1.81 1.58 3.01
N ALA A 15 -0.55 2.01 3.00
CA ALA A 15 0.38 1.73 4.10
C ALA A 15 -0.14 2.32 5.42
N PHE A 16 -0.63 3.56 5.40
CA PHE A 16 -1.20 4.19 6.58
C PHE A 16 -2.42 3.44 7.11
N ALA A 17 -3.38 3.11 6.23
CA ALA A 17 -4.57 2.36 6.61
C ALA A 17 -4.23 0.98 7.20
N THR A 18 -3.33 0.23 6.56
CA THR A 18 -2.85 -1.05 7.09
C THR A 18 -2.17 -0.87 8.45
N ASN A 19 -1.33 0.15 8.62
CA ASN A 19 -0.66 0.41 9.88
C ASN A 19 -1.64 0.73 11.03
N VAL A 20 -2.71 1.48 10.74
CA VAL A 20 -3.78 1.78 11.70
C VAL A 20 -4.58 0.52 12.04
N VAL A 21 -4.95 -0.29 11.04
CA VAL A 21 -5.66 -1.55 11.27
C VAL A 21 -4.83 -2.49 12.15
N LEU A 22 -3.53 -2.61 11.88
CA LEU A 22 -2.64 -3.43 12.70
C LEU A 22 -2.45 -2.88 14.12
N ASP A 23 -2.53 -1.55 14.31
CA ASP A 23 -2.54 -0.94 15.65
C ASP A 23 -3.70 -1.44 16.50
N VAL A 24 -4.89 -1.42 15.89
CA VAL A 24 -6.13 -1.67 16.59
C VAL A 24 -6.36 -3.17 16.76
N ALA A 25 -5.90 -3.98 15.81
CA ALA A 25 -6.17 -5.41 15.77
C ALA A 25 -5.07 -6.30 16.36
N THR A 26 -3.85 -5.78 16.54
CA THR A 26 -2.70 -6.62 16.94
C THR A 26 -1.72 -5.88 17.86
N ASP A 27 -1.09 -6.61 18.78
CA ASP A 27 -0.01 -6.09 19.63
C ASP A 27 1.37 -6.16 18.95
N LEU A 28 1.42 -5.97 17.63
CA LEU A 28 2.67 -6.04 16.90
C LEU A 28 3.59 -4.86 17.26
N PRO A 29 4.90 -5.09 17.42
CA PRO A 29 5.86 -4.02 17.62
C PRO A 29 5.87 -3.09 16.40
N MET A 30 6.18 -1.81 16.63
CA MET A 30 6.09 -0.76 15.61
C MET A 30 6.79 -1.12 14.28
N LEU A 31 7.98 -1.72 14.34
CA LEU A 31 8.71 -2.17 13.15
C LEU A 31 7.97 -3.27 12.37
N GLY A 32 7.33 -4.21 13.08
CA GLY A 32 6.55 -5.29 12.45
C GLY A 32 5.33 -4.73 11.71
N ARG A 33 4.63 -3.77 12.31
CA ARG A 33 3.47 -3.10 11.69
C ARG A 33 3.84 -2.34 10.43
N TRP A 34 4.92 -1.56 10.48
CA TRP A 34 5.43 -0.85 9.31
C TRP A 34 5.92 -1.80 8.22
N GLY A 35 6.57 -2.91 8.57
CA GLY A 35 6.99 -3.93 7.61
C GLY A 35 5.80 -4.51 6.83
N ILE A 36 4.72 -4.85 7.53
CA ILE A 36 3.49 -5.37 6.89
C ILE A 36 2.80 -4.26 6.07
N ALA A 37 2.67 -3.05 6.61
CA ALA A 37 2.06 -1.92 5.92
C ALA A 37 2.74 -1.60 4.59
N VAL A 38 4.08 -1.57 4.57
CA VAL A 38 4.85 -1.35 3.33
C VAL A 38 4.67 -2.53 2.37
N ALA A 39 4.71 -3.77 2.86
CA ALA A 39 4.49 -4.94 2.02
C ALA A 39 3.11 -4.91 1.34
N VAL A 40 2.05 -4.59 2.08
CA VAL A 40 0.68 -4.46 1.53
C VAL A 40 0.60 -3.34 0.50
N ALA A 41 1.19 -2.17 0.78
CA ALA A 41 1.22 -1.06 -0.17
C ALA A 41 1.94 -1.43 -1.47
N LEU A 42 3.06 -2.15 -1.40
CA LEU A 42 3.79 -2.64 -2.57
C LEU A 42 2.96 -3.64 -3.38
N VAL A 43 2.24 -4.55 -2.72
CA VAL A 43 1.33 -5.50 -3.38
C VAL A 43 0.23 -4.75 -4.11
N VAL A 44 -0.44 -3.80 -3.46
CA VAL A 44 -1.53 -3.02 -4.08
C VAL A 44 -1.03 -2.23 -5.29
N VAL A 45 0.11 -1.56 -5.20
CA VAL A 45 0.69 -0.83 -6.33
C VAL A 45 1.08 -1.78 -7.47
N THR A 46 1.70 -2.91 -7.15
CA THR A 46 2.15 -3.88 -8.16
C THR A 46 0.96 -4.51 -8.88
N VAL A 47 -0.08 -4.89 -8.14
CA VAL A 47 -1.31 -5.45 -8.70
C VAL A 47 -2.07 -4.39 -9.48
N GLY A 48 -2.23 -3.18 -8.94
CA GLY A 48 -2.91 -2.07 -9.62
C GLY A 48 -2.21 -1.68 -10.92
N ARG A 49 -0.87 -1.65 -10.94
CA ARG A 49 -0.10 -1.48 -12.19
C ARG A 49 -0.35 -2.62 -13.17
N LYS A 50 -0.26 -3.88 -12.73
CA LYS A 50 -0.52 -5.04 -13.59
C LYS A 50 -1.94 -5.05 -14.16
N MET A 51 -2.96 -4.70 -13.37
CA MET A 51 -4.34 -4.59 -13.86
C MET A 51 -4.46 -3.45 -14.87
N TRP A 52 -3.87 -2.29 -14.59
CA TRP A 52 -3.88 -1.18 -15.53
C TRP A 52 -3.14 -1.49 -16.84
N GLU A 53 -2.04 -2.25 -16.78
CA GLU A 53 -1.34 -2.73 -17.98
C GLU A 53 -2.18 -3.73 -18.78
N ARG A 54 -3.03 -4.52 -18.10
CA ARG A 54 -3.99 -5.43 -18.76
C ARG A 54 -5.19 -4.70 -19.36
N ASP A 55 -5.63 -3.61 -18.75
CA ASP A 55 -6.85 -2.88 -19.13
C ASP A 55 -6.58 -1.63 -20.00
N GLY A 56 -5.32 -1.16 -20.05
CA GLY A 56 -4.90 0.13 -20.61
C GLY A 56 -4.38 0.12 -22.06
N LYS A 57 -4.40 -1.05 -22.70
CA LYS A 57 -4.45 -1.34 -24.14
C LYS A 57 -4.61 -2.85 -24.31
#